data_AF-A0A0G0F2P8-F1
#
_entry.id   AF-A0A0G0F2P8-F1
#
_cell.length_a   1.000
_cell.length_b   1.000
_cell.length_c   1.000
_cell.angle_alpha   90.00
_cell.angle_beta   90.00
_cell.angle_gamma   90.00
#
_symmetry.space_group_name_H-M   'P 1'
#
loop_
_entity.id
_entity.type
_entity.pdbx_description
1 polymer ?
#
loop_
_entity_poly.entity_id
_entity_poly.type
_entity_poly.pdbx_seq_one_letter_code
_entity_poly.pdbx_strand_id
1 'polypeptide(L)'
;MCFEILLVNYTAKFYKFPISKDFHIYLNMQKPTITGQIYTKILEILENNPEGIHWSELLTMIKTSYPSFHPKTINGCVWKLVERYPDMVYKPEKGLFRLVKYKYV
;
A
#
# COMPACT_ATOMS: atom_id res chain seq x y z
N MET A 1 21.01 27.96 27.04
CA MET A 1 22.23 27.12 26.95
C MET A 1 21.76 25.71 26.67
N CYS A 2 21.74 25.33 25.40
CA CYS A 2 22.84 24.65 24.71
C CYS A 2 22.75 23.15 24.96
N PHE A 3 22.16 22.42 24.02
CA PHE A 3 22.71 21.13 23.60
C PHE A 3 22.35 20.92 22.13
N GLU A 4 23.27 21.34 21.28
CA GLU A 4 23.35 20.98 19.87
C GLU A 4 23.72 19.49 19.73
N ILE A 5 23.02 18.84 18.80
CA ILE A 5 23.56 18.05 17.70
C ILE A 5 24.59 16.95 18.04
N LEU A 6 24.12 15.71 17.97
CA LEU A 6 24.87 14.63 17.33
C LEU A 6 23.90 13.82 16.45
N LEU A 7 23.91 14.18 15.16
CA LEU A 7 23.36 13.42 14.05
C LEU A 7 24.13 12.11 13.87
N VAL A 8 23.49 11.19 13.13
CA VAL A 8 24.02 9.95 12.53
C VAL A 8 23.74 8.69 13.35
N ASN A 9 22.55 8.12 13.14
CA ASN A 9 22.41 6.83 12.44
C ASN A 9 20.95 6.35 12.45
N TYR A 10 20.40 6.18 11.24
CA TYR A 10 19.42 5.16 10.88
C TYR A 10 18.38 4.76 11.95
N THR A 11 17.19 5.40 11.92
CA THR A 11 15.86 4.77 12.08
C THR A 11 14.80 5.88 12.15
N ALA A 12 14.57 6.56 11.03
CA ALA A 12 13.47 7.50 10.95
C ALA A 12 12.13 6.75 10.94
N LYS A 13 11.40 6.92 12.04
CA LYS A 13 9.94 7.01 12.14
C LYS A 13 9.12 5.71 12.09
N PHE A 14 8.74 5.29 13.30
CA PHE A 14 7.37 4.92 13.64
C PHE A 14 6.37 5.87 12.95
N TYR A 15 5.79 5.46 11.82
CA TYR A 15 4.63 6.14 11.25
C TYR A 15 3.38 5.64 11.95
N LYS A 16 2.95 6.38 12.98
CA LYS A 16 1.58 6.34 13.46
C LYS A 16 0.72 7.00 12.38
N PHE A 17 0.12 6.20 11.49
CA PHE A 17 -0.69 6.70 10.38
C PHE A 17 -1.97 7.36 10.93
N PRO A 18 -2.22 8.65 10.65
CA PRO A 18 -3.45 9.32 11.05
C PRO A 18 -4.61 8.83 10.16
N ILE A 19 -5.64 8.29 10.80
CA ILE A 19 -6.81 7.72 10.15
C ILE A 19 -7.77 8.86 9.75
N SER A 20 -8.18 8.82 8.47
CA SER A 20 -9.46 9.29 7.90
C SER A 20 -9.51 10.48 6.92
N LYS A 21 -8.53 11.40 6.83
CA LYS A 21 -8.63 12.50 5.82
C LYS A 21 -7.36 12.81 5.02
N ASP A 22 -6.17 12.51 5.55
CA ASP A 22 -4.91 12.86 4.86
C ASP A 22 -4.36 11.74 3.96
N PHE A 23 -4.84 10.50 4.10
CA PHE A 23 -4.35 9.35 3.31
C PHE A 23 -4.51 9.54 1.79
N HIS A 24 -5.65 10.09 1.36
CA HIS A 24 -5.90 10.45 -0.04
C HIS A 24 -4.92 11.50 -0.55
N ILE A 25 -4.52 12.47 0.29
CA ILE A 25 -3.57 13.53 -0.08
C ILE A 25 -2.15 12.94 -0.25
N TYR A 26 -1.72 12.02 0.63
CA TYR A 26 -0.41 11.37 0.54
C TYR A 26 -0.29 10.40 -0.66
N LEU A 27 -1.35 9.67 -1.00
CA LEU A 27 -1.39 8.83 -2.20
C LEU A 27 -1.34 9.66 -3.49
N ASN A 28 -1.95 10.84 -3.48
CA ASN A 28 -1.98 11.77 -4.61
C ASN A 28 -0.62 12.45 -4.86
N MET A 29 0.24 12.57 -3.84
CA MET A 29 1.54 13.25 -3.93
C MET A 29 2.69 12.40 -4.49
N GLN A 30 2.53 11.08 -4.67
CA GLN A 30 3.55 10.18 -5.27
C GLN A 30 3.24 9.81 -6.74
N LYS A 31 2.77 10.78 -7.53
CA LYS A 31 2.17 10.55 -8.85
C LYS A 31 3.04 10.56 -10.13
N PRO A 32 4.39 10.43 -10.15
CA PRO A 32 5.08 10.35 -11.44
C PRO A 32 5.21 8.92 -12.01
N THR A 33 5.14 7.86 -11.21
CA THR A 33 5.49 6.50 -11.68
C THR A 33 4.28 5.57 -11.83
N ILE A 34 4.30 4.70 -12.84
CA ILE A 34 3.30 3.66 -13.07
C ILE A 34 3.12 2.78 -11.83
N THR A 35 4.23 2.41 -11.17
CA THR A 35 4.22 1.60 -9.96
C THR A 35 3.54 2.29 -8.77
N GLY A 36 3.77 3.60 -8.58
CA GLY A 36 3.10 4.38 -7.55
C GLY A 36 1.58 4.44 -7.75
N GLN A 37 1.14 4.59 -9.01
CA GLN A 37 -0.27 4.58 -9.37
C GLN A 37 -0.92 3.21 -9.08
N ILE A 38 -0.22 2.11 -9.40
CA ILE A 38 -0.70 0.76 -9.10
C ILE A 38 -0.84 0.54 -7.57
N TYR A 39 0.17 0.91 -6.78
CA TYR A 39 0.09 0.75 -5.31
C TYR A 39 -1.01 1.60 -4.68
N THR A 40 -1.17 2.83 -5.17
CA THR A 40 -2.26 3.71 -4.76
C THR A 40 -3.61 3.01 -5.00
N LYS A 41 -3.81 2.47 -6.20
CA LYS A 41 -5.05 1.79 -6.54
C LYS A 41 -5.28 0.52 -5.72
N ILE A 42 -4.23 -0.25 -5.45
CA ILE A 42 -4.31 -1.44 -4.59
C ILE A 42 -4.82 -1.06 -3.20
N LEU A 43 -4.24 -0.01 -2.61
CA LEU A 43 -4.62 0.42 -1.27
C LEU A 43 -6.06 0.95 -1.25
N GLU A 44 -6.47 1.75 -2.25
CA GLU A 44 -7.87 2.18 -2.40
C GLU A 44 -8.84 0.98 -2.49
N ILE A 45 -8.48 -0.03 -3.28
CA ILE A 45 -9.29 -1.24 -3.43
C ILE A 45 -9.42 -1.98 -2.08
N LEU A 46 -8.32 -2.16 -1.35
CA LEU A 46 -8.34 -2.84 -0.05
C LEU A 46 -9.04 -2.01 1.04
N GLU A 47 -9.01 -0.68 0.96
CA GLU A 47 -9.75 0.22 1.85
C GLU A 47 -11.27 0.05 1.69
N ASN A 48 -11.74 -0.17 0.46
CA ASN A 48 -13.16 -0.36 0.16
C ASN A 48 -13.67 -1.79 0.47
N ASN A 49 -12.77 -2.74 0.69
CA ASN A 49 -13.09 -4.16 0.88
C ASN A 49 -12.51 -4.64 2.21
N PRO A 50 -13.17 -4.32 3.34
CA PRO A 50 -12.66 -4.61 4.68
C PRO A 50 -12.48 -6.10 4.96
N GLU A 51 -13.20 -6.98 4.27
CA GLU A 51 -13.07 -8.45 4.31
C GLU A 51 -11.77 -8.98 3.68
N GLY A 52 -11.15 -8.18 2.80
CA GLY A 52 -9.98 -8.56 2.03
C GLY A 52 -10.34 -9.11 0.65
N ILE A 53 -9.36 -9.15 -0.25
CA ILE A 53 -9.57 -9.47 -1.67
C ILE A 53 -8.61 -10.54 -2.14
N HIS A 54 -9.12 -11.47 -2.96
CA HIS A 54 -8.28 -12.48 -3.59
C HIS A 54 -7.37 -11.90 -4.68
N TRP A 55 -6.19 -12.49 -4.82
CA TRP A 55 -5.18 -12.08 -5.79
C TRP A 55 -5.71 -11.94 -7.22
N SER A 56 -6.49 -12.92 -7.69
CA SER A 56 -7.09 -12.94 -9.03
C SER A 56 -8.05 -11.77 -9.24
N GLU A 57 -8.84 -11.46 -8.23
CA GLU A 57 -9.82 -10.38 -8.25
C GLU A 57 -9.14 -9.01 -8.18
N LEU A 58 -8.17 -8.86 -7.26
CA LEU A 58 -7.33 -7.67 -7.16
C LEU A 58 -6.62 -7.37 -8.48
N LEU A 59 -6.05 -8.39 -9.12
CA LEU A 59 -5.43 -8.25 -10.44
C LEU A 59 -6.43 -7.81 -11.51
N THR A 60 -7.64 -8.38 -11.49
CA THR A 60 -8.69 -8.03 -12.45
C THR A 60 -9.10 -6.58 -12.29
N MET A 61 -9.36 -6.13 -11.06
CA MET A 61 -9.74 -4.74 -10.77
C MET A 61 -8.66 -3.74 -11.20
N ILE A 62 -7.37 -4.04 -10.97
CA ILE A 62 -6.28 -3.16 -11.39
C ILE A 62 -6.14 -3.12 -12.91
N LYS A 63 -6.22 -4.28 -13.59
CA LYS A 63 -6.16 -4.35 -15.06
C LYS A 63 -7.32 -3.60 -15.72
N THR A 64 -8.51 -3.70 -15.15
CA THR A 64 -9.68 -2.95 -15.61
C THR A 64 -9.50 -1.44 -15.39
N SER A 65 -8.89 -1.04 -14.27
CA SER A 65 -8.63 0.38 -13.98
C SER A 65 -7.52 0.97 -14.85
N TYR A 66 -6.52 0.15 -15.23
CA TYR A 66 -5.36 0.57 -16.01
C TYR A 66 -5.06 -0.41 -17.15
N PRO A 67 -5.88 -0.45 -18.22
CA PRO A 67 -5.68 -1.38 -19.33
C PRO A 67 -4.39 -1.11 -20.11
N SER A 68 -3.86 0.12 -20.03
CA SER A 68 -2.60 0.51 -20.69
C SER A 68 -1.34 0.01 -19.95
N PHE A 69 -1.46 -0.47 -18.71
CA PHE A 69 -0.30 -0.93 -17.95
C PHE A 69 0.07 -2.37 -18.31
N HIS A 70 1.37 -2.63 -18.41
CA HIS A 70 1.83 -3.96 -18.77
C HIS A 70 1.47 -4.98 -17.66
N PRO A 71 0.83 -6.12 -17.97
CA PRO A 71 0.41 -7.10 -16.97
C PRO A 71 1.54 -7.63 -16.08
N LYS A 72 2.77 -7.73 -16.61
CA LYS A 72 3.95 -8.13 -15.81
C LYS A 72 4.25 -7.14 -14.69
N THR A 73 4.09 -5.85 -14.95
CA THR A 73 4.30 -4.79 -13.95
C THR A 73 3.25 -4.89 -12.85
N ILE A 74 1.98 -5.06 -13.22
CA ILE A 74 0.89 -5.23 -12.25
C ILE A 74 1.14 -6.47 -11.37
N ASN A 75 1.44 -7.61 -11.98
CA ASN A 75 1.72 -8.85 -11.26
C ASN A 75 2.91 -8.68 -10.30
N GLY A 76 4.00 -8.05 -10.76
CA GLY A 76 5.17 -7.78 -9.93
C GLY A 76 4.87 -6.85 -8.75
N CYS A 77 4.04 -5.82 -8.96
CA CYS A 77 3.64 -4.90 -7.89
C CYS A 77 2.82 -5.62 -6.83
N VAL A 78 1.84 -6.44 -7.24
CA VAL A 78 0.99 -7.21 -6.32
C VAL A 78 1.80 -8.28 -5.58
N TRP A 79 2.77 -8.93 -6.23
CA TRP A 79 3.64 -9.91 -5.58
C TRP A 79 4.49 -9.26 -4.47
N LYS A 80 5.10 -8.11 -4.78
CA LYS A 80 5.92 -7.31 -3.84
C LYS A 80 5.10 -6.50 -2.82
N LEU A 81 3.77 -6.56 -2.87
CA LEU A 81 2.90 -5.73 -2.04
C LEU A 81 3.16 -5.91 -0.54
N VAL A 82 3.25 -7.18 -0.09
CA VAL A 82 3.47 -7.51 1.33
C VAL A 82 4.90 -7.19 1.75
N GLU A 83 5.88 -7.35 0.86
CA GLU A 83 7.27 -6.99 1.13
C GLU A 83 7.44 -5.47 1.26
N ARG A 84 6.69 -4.70 0.46
CA ARG A 84 6.81 -3.24 0.42
C ARG A 84 5.98 -2.54 1.50
N TYR A 85 4.86 -3.14 1.89
CA TYR A 85 3.94 -2.59 2.89
C TYR A 85 3.57 -3.63 3.96
N PRO A 86 4.56 -4.21 4.68
CA PRO A 86 4.30 -5.25 5.69
C PRO A 86 3.45 -4.74 6.86
N ASP A 87 3.55 -3.44 7.17
CA ASP A 87 2.80 -2.80 8.26
C ASP A 87 1.35 -2.48 7.88
N MET A 88 1.03 -2.47 6.58
CA MET A 88 -0.31 -2.10 6.09
C MET A 88 -1.08 -3.29 5.56
N VAL A 89 -0.44 -4.22 4.85
CA VAL A 89 -1.09 -5.33 4.16
C VAL A 89 -0.54 -6.65 4.69
N TYR A 90 -1.45 -7.56 5.07
CA TYR A 90 -1.10 -8.92 5.44
C TYR A 90 -1.92 -9.94 4.64
N LYS A 91 -1.50 -11.20 4.70
CA LYS A 91 -2.16 -12.33 4.04
C LYS A 91 -2.79 -13.24 5.09
N PRO A 92 -4.10 -13.10 5.39
CA PRO A 92 -4.79 -14.03 6.29
C PRO A 92 -4.79 -15.46 5.73
N GLU A 93 -4.94 -15.60 4.41
CA GLU A 93 -4.99 -16.89 3.72
C GLU A 93 -4.17 -16.85 2.42
N LYS A 94 -3.93 -18.04 1.82
CA LYS A 94 -3.19 -18.13 0.56
C LYS A 94 -3.93 -17.39 -0.54
N GLY A 95 -3.34 -16.28 -0.98
CA GLY A 95 -3.88 -15.46 -2.06
C GLY A 95 -4.97 -14.48 -1.64
N LEU A 96 -5.26 -14.34 -0.34
CA LEU A 96 -6.14 -13.31 0.20
C LEU A 96 -5.30 -12.15 0.75
N PHE A 97 -5.61 -10.92 0.36
CA PHE A 97 -4.93 -9.71 0.83
C PHE A 97 -5.88 -8.87 1.67
N ARG A 98 -5.43 -8.43 2.84
CA ARG A 98 -6.24 -7.61 3.75
C ARG A 98 -5.40 -6.54 4.42
N LEU A 99 -6.02 -5.42 4.76
CA LEU A 99 -5.34 -4.38 5.53
C LEU A 99 -5.25 -4.75 7.01
N VAL A 100 -4.10 -4.52 7.61
CA VAL A 100 -3.82 -4.79 9.03
C VAL A 100 -4.79 -4.04 9.94
N LYS A 101 -5.27 -2.86 9.52
CA LYS A 101 -6.26 -2.08 10.28
C LYS A 101 -7.59 -2.82 10.53
N TYR A 102 -7.96 -3.75 9.64
CA TYR A 102 -9.19 -4.55 9.75
C TYR A 102 -8.97 -5.90 10.45
N LYS A 103 -7.76 -6.17 10.94
CA LYS A 103 -7.43 -7.44 11.60
C LYS A 103 -8.13 -7.61 12.96
N TYR A 104 -8.44 -6.50 13.63
CA TYR A 104 -8.97 -6.47 15.01
C TYR A 104 -10.38 -5.86 15.09
N VAL A 105 -11.06 -5.74 13.95
CA VAL A 105 -12.46 -5.31 13.86
C VAL A 105 -13.33 -6.56 13.82
#